data_AF-A0A950UT85-F1
#
_entry.id   AF-A0A950UT85-F1
#
_cell.length_a   1.000
_cell.length_b   1.000
_cell.length_c   1.000
_cell.angle_alpha   90.00
_cell.angle_beta   90.00
_cell.angle_gamma   90.00
#
_symmetry.space_group_name_H-M   'P 1'
#
loop_
_entity.id
_entity.type
_entity.pdbx_description
1 polymer ?
#
loop_
_entity_poly.entity_id
_entity_poly.type
_entity_poly.pdbx_seq_one_letter_code
_entity_poly.pdbx_strand_id
1 'polypeptide(L)'
;SPEDVGLQRWPLEAIKGDDCKHNAAALRRLFDGETGAYRDIVAMNAAAALIVAGKAKDLREGVTLALRAIDSGAAKAKLEKLIAVSRSVT
;
A
#
# COMPACT_ATOMS: atom_id res chain seq x y z
N SER A 1 8.15 -15.79 -3.24
CA SER A 1 9.02 -14.78 -2.60
C SER A 1 8.69 -13.40 -3.17
N PRO A 2 9.26 -12.29 -2.66
CA PRO A 2 9.05 -10.97 -3.26
C PRO A 2 9.38 -10.92 -4.76
N GLU A 3 10.43 -11.63 -5.17
CA GLU A 3 10.88 -11.67 -6.57
C GLU A 3 9.86 -12.35 -7.49
N ASP A 4 9.14 -13.36 -6.99
CA ASP A 4 8.09 -14.04 -7.76
C ASP A 4 6.96 -13.10 -8.16
N VAL A 5 6.78 -11.97 -7.47
CA VAL A 5 5.73 -10.98 -7.76
C VAL A 5 6.29 -9.66 -8.31
N GLY A 6 7.57 -9.63 -8.69
CA GLY A 6 8.22 -8.46 -9.27
C GLY A 6 8.62 -7.39 -8.26
N LEU A 7 8.71 -7.73 -6.98
CA LEU A 7 9.16 -6.84 -5.91
C LEU A 7 10.60 -7.14 -5.51
N GLN A 8 11.30 -6.13 -5.00
CA GLN A 8 12.65 -6.30 -4.47
C GLN A 8 12.60 -6.90 -3.06
N ARG A 9 13.60 -7.72 -2.71
CA ARG A 9 13.80 -8.15 -1.33
C ARG A 9 14.48 -7.04 -0.53
N TRP A 10 13.92 -6.74 0.64
CA TRP A 10 14.42 -5.71 1.54
C TRP A 10 14.81 -6.32 2.88
N PRO A 11 15.81 -5.76 3.58
CA PRO A 11 16.07 -6.10 4.97
C PRO A 11 14.88 -5.69 5.84
N LEU A 12 14.66 -6.40 6.95
CA LEU A 12 13.51 -6.16 7.83
C LEU A 12 13.51 -4.73 8.40
N GLU A 13 14.69 -4.19 8.63
CA GLU A 13 14.91 -2.84 9.13
C GLU A 13 14.39 -1.76 8.16
N ALA A 14 14.36 -2.04 6.85
CA ALA A 14 13.88 -1.10 5.83
C ALA A 14 12.34 -1.00 5.77
N ILE A 15 11.62 -1.93 6.40
CA ILE A 15 10.15 -1.91 6.48
C ILE A 15 9.65 -1.67 7.91
N LYS A 16 10.55 -1.44 8.86
CA LYS A 16 10.22 -1.18 10.25
C LYS A 16 9.53 0.18 10.38
N GLY A 17 8.31 0.18 10.88
CA GLY A 17 7.59 1.41 11.24
C GLY A 17 8.14 2.05 12.50
N ASP A 18 7.73 3.29 12.73
CA ASP A 18 8.09 4.08 13.91
C ASP A 18 6.81 4.68 14.53
N ASP A 19 6.85 5.91 15.04
CA ASP A 19 5.69 6.59 15.60
C ASP A 19 4.56 6.89 14.58
N CYS A 20 3.43 7.39 15.09
CA CYS A 20 2.26 7.69 14.28
C CYS A 20 2.50 8.80 13.24
N LYS A 21 3.34 9.80 13.54
CA LYS A 21 3.63 10.91 12.63
C LYS A 21 4.53 10.45 11.50
N HIS A 22 5.55 9.66 11.84
CA HIS A 22 6.44 9.01 10.89
C HIS A 22 5.66 8.12 9.91
N ASN A 23 4.84 7.21 10.42
CA ASN A 23 4.10 6.26 9.58
C ASN A 23 3.07 6.99 8.69
N ALA A 24 2.41 8.03 9.20
CA ALA A 24 1.51 8.85 8.40
C ALA A 24 2.26 9.61 7.29
N ALA A 25 3.46 10.13 7.57
CA ALA A 25 4.29 10.78 6.57
C ALA A 25 4.78 9.79 5.51
N ALA A 26 5.22 8.59 5.90
CA ALA A 26 5.64 7.53 4.98
C ALA A 26 4.50 7.12 4.03
N LEU A 27 3.28 6.93 4.55
CA LEU A 27 2.11 6.62 3.74
C LEU A 27 1.77 7.74 2.75
N ARG A 28 1.92 9.01 3.14
CA ARG A 28 1.69 10.16 2.26
C ARG A 28 2.72 10.22 1.14
N ARG A 29 4.01 10.04 1.44
CA ARG A 29 5.07 10.02 0.43
C ARG A 29 4.89 8.86 -0.56
N LEU A 30 4.45 7.69 -0.09
CA LEU A 30 4.04 6.58 -0.96
C LEU A 30 2.98 7.03 -1.97
N PHE A 31 1.94 7.71 -1.52
CA PHE A 31 0.90 8.23 -2.41
C PHE A 31 1.35 9.38 -3.32
N ASP A 32 2.45 10.05 -2.97
CA ASP A 32 3.10 11.06 -3.80
C ASP A 32 4.14 10.46 -4.77
N GLY A 33 4.24 9.13 -4.84
CA GLY A 33 5.03 8.40 -5.83
C GLY A 33 6.37 7.86 -5.31
N GLU A 34 6.66 7.97 -4.01
CA GLU A 34 7.89 7.41 -3.44
C GLU A 34 7.92 5.88 -3.63
N THR A 35 9.01 5.39 -4.22
CA THR A 35 9.28 3.96 -4.42
C THR A 35 10.26 3.45 -3.37
N GLY A 36 10.18 2.16 -3.02
CA GLY A 36 11.13 1.52 -2.11
C GLY A 36 10.47 0.51 -1.18
N ALA A 37 11.19 0.10 -0.14
CA ALA A 37 10.79 -0.96 0.79
C ALA A 37 9.37 -0.79 1.35
N TYR A 38 9.00 0.43 1.77
CA TYR A 38 7.68 0.73 2.30
C TYR A 38 6.57 0.50 1.25
N ARG A 39 6.81 0.86 -0.01
CA ARG A 39 5.86 0.64 -1.11
C ARG A 39 5.67 -0.84 -1.41
N ASP A 40 6.77 -1.58 -1.46
CA ASP A 40 6.74 -3.00 -1.78
C ASP A 40 5.99 -3.79 -0.70
N ILE A 41 6.22 -3.52 0.59
CA ILE A 41 5.52 -4.21 1.67
C ILE A 41 4.03 -3.84 1.73
N VAL A 42 3.66 -2.59 1.45
CA VAL A 42 2.26 -2.17 1.35
C VAL A 42 1.58 -2.89 0.19
N ALA A 43 2.21 -2.97 -0.98
CA ALA A 43 1.67 -3.68 -2.14
C ALA A 43 1.49 -5.18 -1.87
N MET A 44 2.45 -5.82 -1.20
CA MET A 44 2.39 -7.24 -0.85
C MET A 44 1.28 -7.54 0.18
N ASN A 45 1.14 -6.72 1.22
CA ASN A 45 0.05 -6.88 2.20
C ASN A 45 -1.33 -6.63 1.58
N ALA A 46 -1.45 -5.60 0.73
CA ALA A 46 -2.67 -5.31 0.00
C ALA A 46 -3.04 -6.45 -0.97
N ALA A 47 -2.05 -7.06 -1.65
CA ALA A 47 -2.25 -8.22 -2.51
C ALA A 47 -2.86 -9.38 -1.74
N ALA A 48 -2.34 -9.71 -0.56
CA ALA A 48 -2.90 -10.77 0.30
C ALA A 48 -4.36 -10.46 0.69
N ALA A 49 -4.66 -9.21 1.07
CA ALA A 49 -6.02 -8.78 1.38
C ALA A 49 -6.97 -8.87 0.17
N LEU A 50 -6.50 -8.52 -1.03
CA LEU A 50 -7.26 -8.63 -2.28
C LEU A 50 -7.59 -10.09 -2.63
N ILE A 51 -6.68 -11.03 -2.37
CA ILE A 51 -6.94 -12.47 -2.55
C ILE A 51 -8.03 -12.93 -1.58
N VAL A 52 -7.90 -12.61 -0.29
CA VAL A 52 -8.91 -12.96 0.73
C VAL A 52 -10.28 -12.37 0.38
N ALA A 53 -10.31 -11.18 -0.20
CA ALA A 53 -11.53 -10.52 -0.67
C ALA A 53 -12.08 -11.06 -2.01
N GLY A 54 -11.46 -12.08 -2.62
CA GLY A 54 -11.86 -12.63 -3.91
C GLY A 54 -11.69 -11.65 -5.09
N LYS A 55 -10.77 -10.68 -4.96
CA LYS A 55 -10.47 -9.66 -5.98
C LYS A 55 -9.22 -9.94 -6.79
N ALA A 56 -8.40 -10.89 -6.36
CA ALA A 56 -7.22 -11.37 -7.08
C ALA A 56 -7.15 -12.91 -6.95
N LYS A 57 -6.73 -13.59 -8.01
CA LYS A 57 -6.59 -15.07 -8.02
C LYS A 57 -5.31 -15.55 -7.36
N ASP A 58 -4.28 -14.70 -7.33
CA ASP A 58 -2.96 -15.01 -6.81
C ASP A 58 -2.22 -13.71 -6.38
N LEU A 59 -1.04 -13.87 -5.77
CA LEU A 59 -0.24 -12.74 -5.26
C LEU A 59 0.29 -11.84 -6.38
N ARG A 60 0.57 -12.38 -7.58
CA ARG A 60 1.08 -11.57 -8.69
C ARG A 60 0.01 -10.62 -9.19
N GLU A 61 -1.20 -11.12 -9.40
CA GLU A 61 -2.35 -10.30 -9.75
C GLU A 61 -2.67 -9.30 -8.63
N GLY A 62 -2.65 -9.75 -7.36
CA GLY A 62 -2.89 -8.88 -6.22
C GLY A 62 -1.91 -7.71 -6.12
N VAL A 63 -0.61 -7.96 -6.31
CA VAL A 63 0.42 -6.91 -6.31
C VAL A 63 0.21 -5.95 -7.48
N THR A 64 -0.10 -6.48 -8.67
CA THR A 64 -0.39 -5.64 -9.86
C THR A 64 -1.57 -4.71 -9.60
N LEU A 65 -2.65 -5.22 -9.01
CA LEU A 65 -3.83 -4.42 -8.67
C LEU A 65 -3.54 -3.37 -7.59
N ALA A 66 -2.77 -3.74 -6.56
CA ALA A 66 -2.37 -2.84 -5.49
C ALA A 66 -1.50 -1.69 -6.02
N LEU A 67 -0.46 -2.00 -6.80
CA LEU A 67 0.41 -1.00 -7.42
C LEU A 67 -0.38 -0.08 -8.35
N ARG A 68 -1.27 -0.63 -9.18
CA ARG A 68 -2.15 0.18 -10.04
C ARG A 68 -3.03 1.14 -9.21
N ALA A 69 -3.57 0.69 -8.07
CA ALA A 69 -4.38 1.54 -7.21
C ALA A 69 -3.58 2.66 -6.54
N ILE A 70 -2.30 2.40 -6.22
CA ILE A 70 -1.37 3.40 -5.70
C ILE A 70 -1.00 4.40 -6.81
N ASP A 71 -0.49 3.92 -7.94
CA ASP A 71 0.06 4.74 -9.03
C ASP A 71 -1.01 5.59 -9.74
N SER A 72 -2.24 5.09 -9.84
CA SER A 72 -3.37 5.87 -10.39
C SER A 72 -3.89 6.94 -9.43
N GLY A 73 -3.42 6.99 -8.18
CA GLY A 73 -3.93 7.88 -7.14
C GLY A 73 -5.28 7.44 -6.54
N ALA A 74 -5.86 6.32 -6.98
CA ALA A 74 -7.14 5.82 -6.47
C ALA A 74 -7.09 5.51 -4.96
N ALA A 75 -5.98 4.98 -4.47
CA ALA A 75 -5.77 4.72 -3.04
C ALA A 75 -5.71 6.03 -2.23
N LYS A 76 -5.01 7.06 -2.73
CA LYS A 76 -4.96 8.40 -2.13
C LYS A 76 -6.36 9.03 -2.06
N ALA A 77 -7.09 9.00 -3.18
CA ALA A 77 -8.45 9.52 -3.24
C ALA A 77 -9.40 8.82 -2.26
N LYS A 78 -9.22 7.51 -2.03
CA LYS A 78 -10.00 6.77 -1.04
C LYS A 78 -9.69 7.21 0.39
N LEU A 79 -8.41 7.46 0.71
CA LEU A 79 -8.01 8.02 2.01
C LEU A 79 -8.63 9.40 2.25
N GLU A 80 -8.55 10.30 1.27
CA GLU A 80 -9.15 11.65 1.38
C GLU A 80 -10.66 11.58 1.60
N LYS A 81 -11.35 10.69 0.89
CA LYS A 81 -12.78 10.44 1.10
C LYS A 81 -13.07 9.93 2.52
N LEU A 82 -12.26 9.00 3.04
CA LEU A 82 -12.42 8.49 4.39
C LEU A 82 -12.24 9.61 5.43
N ILE A 83 -11.20 10.45 5.26
CA ILE A 83 -10.95 11.61 6.13
C ILE A 83 -12.16 12.54 6.14
N ALA A 84 -12.68 12.90 4.96
CA ALA A 84 -13.84 13.78 4.84
C ALA A 84 -15.08 13.21 5.56
N VAL A 85 -15.40 11.93 5.31
CA VAL A 85 -16.56 11.26 5.93
C VAL A 85 -16.39 11.13 7.45
N SER A 86 -15.20 10.78 7.94
CA SER A 86 -14.95 10.66 9.39
C SER A 86 -15.09 11.98 10.14
N ARG A 87 -14.93 13.11 9.45
CA ARG A 87 -15.07 14.46 10.01
C ARG A 87 -16.47 15.03 9.86
N SER A 88 -17.27 14.50 8.93
CA SER A 88 -18.64 14.97 8.70
C SER A 88 -19.66 14.34 9.66
N VAL A 89 -19.29 13.30 10.40
CA VAL A 89 -20.11 12.78 11.50
C VAL A 89 -19.79 13.61 12.75
N THR A 90 -20.38 14.79 12.80
CA THR A 90 -20.55 15.62 14.01
C THR A 90 -22.06 15.84 14.16
#